data_AF-A0A1G2XMM5-F1
#
_entry.id   AF-A0A1G2XMM5-F1
#
_cell.length_a   1.000
_cell.length_b   1.000
_cell.length_c   1.000
_cell.angle_alpha   90.00
_cell.angle_beta   90.00
_cell.angle_gamma   90.00
#
_symmetry.space_group_name_H-M   'P 1'
#
loop_
_entity.id
_entity.type
_entity.pdbx_description
1 polymer ?
#
loop_
_entity_poly.entity_id
_entity_poly.type
_entity_poly.pdbx_seq_one_letter_code
_entity_poly.pdbx_strand_id
1 'polypeptide(L)'
;MAKVKFEDALKGLEDIVERLEKGDLPLDETLFEYENGIKLYKQCIALLENAEKKIQILVKDENGILRTKDFEIGSAQSDNSK
;
A
#
# COMPACT_ATOMS: atom_id res chain seq x y z
N MET A 1 -2.17 -19.01 11.49
CA MET A 1 -1.59 -17.66 11.61
C MET A 1 -2.70 -16.65 11.32
N ALA A 2 -2.96 -15.73 12.24
CA ALA A 2 -4.02 -14.74 12.05
C ALA A 2 -3.66 -13.82 10.87
N LYS A 3 -4.57 -13.66 9.92
CA LYS A 3 -4.38 -12.77 8.78
C LYS A 3 -4.58 -11.34 9.27
N VAL A 4 -3.53 -10.52 9.23
CA VAL A 4 -3.63 -9.09 9.54
C VAL A 4 -4.64 -8.46 8.59
N LYS A 5 -5.60 -7.70 9.13
CA LYS A 5 -6.58 -6.95 8.33
C LYS A 5 -5.96 -5.66 7.82
N PHE A 6 -6.48 -5.16 6.70
CA PHE A 6 -6.00 -3.91 6.12
C PHE A 6 -6.19 -2.74 7.09
N GLU A 7 -7.35 -2.68 7.73
CA GLU A 7 -7.71 -1.64 8.69
C GLU A 7 -6.77 -1.62 9.89
N ASP A 8 -6.33 -2.79 10.37
CA ASP A 8 -5.39 -2.91 11.48
C ASP A 8 -3.99 -2.42 11.08
N ALA A 9 -3.53 -2.79 9.88
CA ALA A 9 -2.23 -2.37 9.35
C ALA A 9 -2.19 -0.86 9.06
N LEU A 10 -3.29 -0.31 8.51
CA LEU A 10 -3.43 1.12 8.24
C LEU A 10 -3.43 1.92 9.55
N LYS A 11 -4.22 1.49 10.53
CA LYS A 11 -4.26 2.15 11.84
C LYS A 11 -2.89 2.16 12.51
N GLY A 12 -2.17 1.03 12.48
CA GLY A 12 -0.81 0.98 13.03
C GLY A 12 0.14 1.94 12.32
N LEU A 13 -0.01 2.14 11.01
CA LEU A 13 0.80 3.08 10.24
C LEU A 13 0.46 4.53 10.62
N GLU A 14 -0.82 4.87 10.74
CA GLU A 14 -1.29 6.18 11.20
C GLU A 14 -0.73 6.52 12.59
N ASP A 15 -0.78 5.56 13.53
CA ASP A 15 -0.23 5.73 14.88
C ASP A 15 1.29 5.99 14.85
N ILE A 16 2.03 5.36 13.94
CA ILE A 16 3.48 5.59 13.75
C ILE A 16 3.73 7.00 13.22
N VAL A 17 2.98 7.41 12.18
CA VAL A 17 3.11 8.75 11.60
C VAL A 17 2.84 9.82 12.66
N GLU A 18 1.77 9.65 13.44
CA GLU A 18 1.43 10.59 14.52
C GLU A 18 2.55 10.71 15.56
N ARG A 19 3.21 9.58 15.91
CA ARG A 19 4.36 9.59 16.83
C ARG A 19 5.58 10.29 16.23
N LEU A 20 5.89 10.03 14.97
CA LEU A 20 7.02 10.68 14.28
C LEU A 20 6.80 12.19 14.11
N GLU A 21 5.57 12.63 13.86
CA GLU A 21 5.21 14.04 13.72
C GLU A 21 5.29 14.83 15.03
N LYS A 22 5.08 14.17 16.19
CA LYS A 22 5.24 14.81 17.51
C LYS A 22 6.68 15.23 17.78
N GLY A 23 7.66 14.51 17.22
CA GLY A 23 9.08 14.88 17.29
C GLY A 23 9.69 14.83 18.70
N ASP A 24 9.07 14.12 19.63
CA ASP A 24 9.50 13.96 21.02
C ASP A 24 10.34 12.68 21.25
N LEU A 25 10.54 11.87 20.20
CA LEU A 25 11.29 10.62 20.24
C LEU A 25 12.81 10.85 20.13
N PRO A 26 13.64 10.12 20.91
CA PRO A 26 15.06 9.98 20.64
C PRO A 26 15.34 9.48 19.22
N LEU A 27 16.55 9.74 18.69
CA LEU A 27 16.94 9.33 17.34
C LEU A 27 16.79 7.82 17.10
N ASP A 28 17.24 7.00 18.05
CA ASP A 28 17.18 5.54 17.91
C ASP A 28 15.73 5.03 17.85
N GLU A 29 14.84 5.62 18.65
CA GLU A 29 13.40 5.31 18.63
C GLU A 29 12.75 5.81 17.35
N THR A 30 13.13 7.00 16.86
CA THR A 30 12.65 7.55 15.59
C THR A 30 12.99 6.62 14.42
N LEU A 31 14.22 6.09 14.39
CA LEU A 31 14.65 5.13 13.37
C LEU A 31 13.87 3.82 13.46
N PHE A 32 13.64 3.32 14.67
CA PHE A 32 12.85 2.11 14.89
C PHE A 32 11.39 2.27 14.44
N GLU A 33 10.74 3.37 14.80
CA GLU A 33 9.38 3.70 14.39
C GLU A 33 9.29 3.85 12.87
N TYR A 34 10.26 4.51 12.24
CA TYR A 34 10.34 4.63 10.78
C TYR A 34 10.43 3.26 10.08
N GLU A 35 11.30 2.36 10.55
CA GLU A 35 11.40 1.00 9.99
C GLU A 35 10.08 0.23 10.11
N ASN A 36 9.40 0.36 11.25
CA ASN A 36 8.10 -0.26 11.47
C ASN A 36 7.03 0.35 10.55
N GLY A 37 7.05 1.67 10.35
CA GLY A 37 6.17 2.36 9.40
C GLY A 37 6.35 1.82 7.99
N ILE A 38 7.60 1.63 7.54
CA ILE A 38 7.90 1.05 6.22
C ILE A 38 7.37 -0.39 6.12
N LYS A 39 7.47 -1.19 7.19
CA LYS A 39 6.91 -2.56 7.20
C LYS A 39 5.39 -2.56 7.07
N LEU A 40 4.69 -1.72 7.83
CA LEU A 40 3.23 -1.59 7.76
C LEU A 40 2.77 -1.06 6.41
N TYR A 41 3.46 -0.06 5.86
CA TYR A 41 3.20 0.46 4.51
C TYR A 41 3.27 -0.68 3.46
N LYS A 42 4.34 -1.47 3.47
CA LYS A 42 4.48 -2.61 2.55
C LYS A 42 3.38 -3.64 2.72
N GLN A 43 2.92 -3.88 3.95
CA GLN A 43 1.80 -4.78 4.21
C GLN A 43 0.48 -4.24 3.65
N CYS A 44 0.20 -2.95 3.83
CA CYS A 44 -0.98 -2.30 3.25
C CYS A 44 -1.01 -2.46 1.73
N ILE A 45 0.09 -2.16 1.05
CA ILE A 45 0.20 -2.33 -0.41
C ILE A 45 -0.04 -3.78 -0.83
N ALA A 46 0.60 -4.74 -0.17
CA ALA A 46 0.42 -6.16 -0.49
C ALA A 46 -1.04 -6.64 -0.30
N LEU A 47 -1.75 -6.11 0.71
CA LEU A 47 -3.16 -6.42 0.93
C LEU A 47 -4.05 -5.83 -0.17
N LEU A 48 -3.79 -4.59 -0.59
CA LEU A 48 -4.51 -3.93 -1.69
C LEU A 48 -4.28 -4.66 -3.02
N GLU A 49 -3.04 -5.00 -3.35
CA GLU A 49 -2.72 -5.79 -4.54
C GLU A 49 -3.41 -7.16 -4.54
N ASN A 50 -3.52 -7.80 -3.37
CA ASN A 50 -4.23 -9.08 -3.26
C ASN A 50 -5.73 -8.91 -3.50
N ALA A 51 -6.32 -7.82 -3.00
CA ALA A 51 -7.73 -7.49 -3.22
C ALA A 51 -7.99 -7.19 -4.70
N GLU A 52 -7.14 -6.39 -5.33
CA GLU A 52 -7.24 -6.07 -6.76
C GLU A 52 -7.20 -7.33 -7.63
N LYS A 53 -6.20 -8.21 -7.41
CA LYS A 53 -6.09 -9.49 -8.15
C LYS A 53 -7.33 -10.35 -8.02
N LYS A 54 -7.96 -10.39 -6.83
CA LYS A 54 -9.21 -11.14 -6.63
C LYS A 54 -10.37 -10.56 -7.41
N ILE A 55 -10.50 -9.23 -7.43
CA ILE A 55 -11.53 -8.55 -8.23
C ILE A 55 -11.31 -8.86 -9.72
N GLN A 56 -10.08 -8.79 -10.20
CA GLN A 56 -9.74 -9.11 -11.59
C GLN A 56 -10.12 -10.55 -11.97
N ILE A 57 -9.90 -11.53 -11.08
CA ILE A 57 -10.30 -12.92 -11.30
C ILE A 57 -11.83 -13.06 -11.33
N LEU A 58 -12.56 -12.43 -10.40
CA LEU A 58 -14.03 -12.50 -10.37
C LEU A 58 -14.66 -11.90 -11.64
N VAL A 59 -14.12 -10.77 -12.12
CA VAL A 59 -14.56 -10.14 -13.38
C VAL A 59 -14.30 -11.05 -14.59
N LYS A 60 -13.22 -11.84 -14.56
CA LYS A 60 -12.86 -12.82 -15.60
C LYS A 60 -13.89 -13.96 -15.70
N ASP A 61 -14.43 -14.40 -14.56
CA ASP A 61 -15.32 -15.56 -14.49
C ASP A 61 -16.77 -15.24 -14.90
N GLU A 62 -17.25 -14.00 -14.70
CA GLU A 62 -18.65 -13.63 -14.99
C GLU A 62 -18.92 -13.18 -16.43
N ASN A 63 -17.91 -12.71 -17.19
CA ASN A 63 -18.14 -12.10 -18.51
C ASN A 63 -17.22 -12.56 -19.64
N GLY A 64 -16.24 -13.44 -19.41
CA GLY A 64 -15.46 -14.13 -20.46
C GLY A 64 -14.69 -13.26 -21.47
N ILE A 65 -14.72 -11.92 -21.37
CA ILE A 65 -14.08 -11.00 -22.31
C ILE A 65 -13.14 -10.06 -21.54
N LEU A 66 -11.85 -10.16 -21.88
CA LEU A 66 -10.77 -9.35 -21.33
C LEU A 66 -10.88 -7.90 -21.81
N ARG A 67 -10.95 -6.97 -20.85
CA ARG A 67 -10.50 -5.59 -21.06
C ARG A 67 -9.60 -5.19 -19.90
N THR A 68 -8.29 -5.35 -20.10
CA THR A 68 -7.30 -4.58 -19.36
C THR A 68 -7.29 -3.19 -19.99
N LYS A 69 -7.80 -2.19 -19.28
CA LYS A 69 -7.25 -0.85 -19.46
C LYS A 69 -6.19 -0.75 -18.38
N ASP A 70 -4.93 -0.69 -18.80
CA ASP A 70 -3.79 -0.53 -17.91
C ASP A 70 -4.16 0.50 -16.84
N PHE A 71 -4.20 0.06 -15.58
CA PHE A 71 -4.46 0.96 -14.47
C PHE A 71 -3.15 1.73 -14.24
N GLU A 72 -2.92 2.76 -15.07
CA GLU A 72 -1.80 3.67 -14.89
C GLU A 72 -2.01 4.49 -13.62
N ILE A 73 -1.46 4.01 -12.51
CA ILE A 73 -1.15 4.87 -11.37
C ILE A 73 0.04 5.73 -11.77
N GLY A 74 -0.28 6.91 -12.33
CA GLY A 74 0.58 8.08 -12.46
C GLY A 74 2.07 7.85 -12.65
N SER A 75 2.50 7.65 -13.89
CA SER A 75 3.74 8.29 -14.36
C SER A 75 3.34 9.28 -15.46
N ALA A 76 3.25 10.55 -15.07
CA ALA A 76 3.10 11.65 -16.01
C ALA A 76 4.18 11.54 -17.10
N GLN A 77 3.71 11.62 -18.34
CA GLN A 77 4.51 11.61 -19.56
C GLN A 77 5.68 12.58 -19.46
N SER A 78 6.89 12.08 -19.67
CA SER A 78 7.99 12.85 -20.23
C SER A 78 8.65 12.02 -21.33
N ASP A 79 7.86 11.67 -22.35
CA ASP A 79 8.40 11.50 -23.69
C ASP A 79 8.18 12.83 -24.43
N ASN A 80 9.23 13.61 -24.58
CA ASN A 80 9.37 14.45 -25.76
C ASN A 80 10.76 14.22 -26.35
N SER A 81 10.84 13.16 -27.16
CA SER A 81 11.88 13.03 -28.16
C SER A 81 11.53 13.93 -29.35
N LYS A 82 12.23 15.06 -29.46
CA LYS A 82 12.76 15.57 -30.73
C LYS A 82 13.89 16.56 -30.50
#